data_AF-A0A438IF72-F1
#
_entry.id   AF-A0A438IF72-F1
#
_cell.length_a   1.000
_cell.length_b   1.000
_cell.length_c   1.000
_cell.angle_alpha   90.00
_cell.angle_beta   90.00
_cell.angle_gamma   90.00
#
_symmetry.space_group_name_H-M   'P 1'
#
loop_
_entity.id
_entity.type
_entity.pdbx_description
1 polymer ?
#
loop_
_entity_poly.entity_id
_entity_poly.type
_entity_poly.pdbx_seq_one_letter_code
_entity_poly.pdbx_strand_id
1 'polypeptide(L)'
;METSTMAAQVPPRARTHQPCAACRMLRRRCDRDCILAPYFPSYEAEKFAGVHRVFGASNVIRMIQMVEESRREDAVKAIIYEATARLRDPVYGSAGAIFHLQKMIQDLKTQLDSIRTQTLVLQEQRDQLLGILKNVHHMDPVSPMDFPMFGAAGSLSNGDILRYDPSTFPLDCDWTW
;
A
#
# COMPACT_ATOMS: atom_id res chain seq x y z
N MET A 1 62.01 17.03 7.34
CA MET A 1 60.93 17.35 6.39
C MET A 1 59.62 17.25 7.15
N GLU A 2 59.26 18.36 7.76
CA GLU A 2 58.02 18.54 8.51
C GLU A 2 56.92 18.94 7.53
N THR A 3 55.79 18.25 7.52
CA THR A 3 54.52 18.82 7.02
C THR A 3 53.36 18.25 7.84
N SER A 4 53.15 18.81 9.04
CA SER A 4 51.90 18.66 9.78
C SER A 4 50.88 19.63 9.18
N THR A 5 49.91 19.09 8.45
CA THR A 5 48.76 19.85 7.95
C THR A 5 47.77 20.06 9.10
N MET A 6 47.66 21.29 9.59
CA MET A 6 46.68 21.67 10.61
C MET A 6 45.32 21.92 9.97
N ALA A 7 44.36 21.05 10.24
CA ALA A 7 42.95 21.28 9.94
C ALA A 7 42.40 22.36 10.90
N ALA A 8 41.94 23.46 10.32
CA ALA A 8 41.33 24.59 11.01
C ALA A 8 40.11 24.14 11.81
N GLN A 9 40.18 24.26 13.14
CA GLN A 9 39.02 24.14 14.02
C GLN A 9 38.19 25.41 13.91
N VAL A 10 37.01 25.30 13.31
CA VAL A 10 35.98 26.34 13.35
C VAL A 10 35.49 26.47 14.80
N PRO A 11 35.56 27.65 15.44
CA PRO A 11 35.07 27.82 16.80
C PRO A 11 33.56 27.52 16.85
N PRO A 12 33.05 26.85 17.90
CA PRO A 12 31.62 26.64 18.05
C PRO A 12 30.98 28.02 18.20
N ARG A 13 30.27 28.45 17.15
CA ARG A 13 29.40 29.63 17.20
C ARG A 13 28.57 29.50 18.48
N ALA A 14 28.65 30.52 19.35
CA ALA A 14 27.79 30.61 20.51
C ALA A 14 26.34 30.57 20.01
N ARG A 15 25.74 29.38 20.03
CA ARG A 15 24.33 29.21 19.72
C ARG A 15 23.63 29.98 20.82
N THR A 16 22.97 31.09 20.47
CA THR A 16 21.94 31.65 21.33
C THR A 16 21.08 30.44 21.72
N HIS A 17 21.03 30.12 23.02
CA HIS A 17 20.48 28.85 23.50
C HIS A 17 18.97 28.94 23.34
N GLN A 18 18.48 28.73 22.11
CA GLN A 18 17.08 28.83 21.77
C GLN A 18 16.37 27.70 22.52
N PRO A 19 15.38 28.00 23.37
CA PRO A 19 14.64 26.96 24.06
C PRO A 19 13.91 26.10 23.04
N CYS A 20 13.81 24.80 23.31
CA CYS A 20 12.99 23.90 22.52
C CYS A 20 11.51 24.33 22.57
N ALA A 21 10.70 23.86 21.62
CA ALA A 21 9.28 24.23 21.54
C ALA A 21 8.55 23.99 22.87
N ALA A 22 8.85 22.86 23.53
CA ALA A 22 8.26 22.51 24.81
C ALA A 22 8.60 23.49 25.93
N CYS A 23 9.89 23.76 26.14
CA CYS A 23 10.33 24.65 27.21
C CYS A 23 9.89 26.10 26.98
N ARG A 24 9.84 26.55 25.72
CA ARG A 24 9.29 27.85 25.35
C ARG A 24 7.82 27.97 25.74
N MET A 25 7.00 26.97 25.39
CA MET A 25 5.56 26.98 25.68
C MET A 25 5.25 26.85 27.17
N LEU A 26 6.01 26.02 27.88
CA LEU A 26 5.90 25.81 29.32
C LEU A 26 6.53 26.94 30.16
N ARG A 27 7.14 27.94 29.53
CA ARG A 27 7.84 29.06 30.18
C ARG A 27 8.88 28.61 31.22
N ARG A 28 9.61 27.52 30.93
CA ARG A 28 10.67 26.98 31.80
C ARG A 28 12.04 27.05 31.13
N ARG A 29 13.10 26.93 31.92
CA ARG A 29 14.48 26.88 31.41
C ARG A 29 14.70 25.61 30.56
N CYS A 30 15.39 25.75 29.44
CA CYS A 30 15.80 24.64 28.58
C CYS A 30 17.28 24.33 28.81
N ASP A 31 17.57 23.32 29.63
CA ASP A 31 18.93 22.85 29.88
C ASP A 31 19.48 22.05 28.69
N ARG A 32 20.80 21.77 28.71
CA ARG A 32 21.48 21.00 27.65
C ARG A 32 20.98 19.56 27.57
N ASP A 33 20.58 18.99 28.70
CA ASP A 33 20.10 17.61 28.82
C ASP A 33 18.56 17.51 28.78
N CYS A 34 17.91 18.46 28.10
CA CYS A 34 16.46 18.46 27.99
C CYS A 34 15.96 17.29 27.12
N ILE A 35 15.25 16.34 27.72
CA ILE A 35 14.67 15.15 27.05
C ILE A 35 13.78 15.51 25.86
N LEU A 36 13.10 16.66 25.91
CA LEU A 36 12.19 17.08 24.83
C LEU A 36 12.90 17.85 23.71
N ALA A 37 14.12 18.32 23.91
CA ALA A 37 14.81 19.18 22.94
C ALA A 37 15.14 18.49 21.60
N PRO A 38 15.57 17.22 21.56
CA PRO A 38 15.81 16.52 20.30
C PRO A 38 14.54 16.32 19.46
N TYR A 39 13.39 16.15 20.11
CA TYR A 39 12.15 15.76 19.44
C TYR A 39 11.20 16.93 19.15
N PHE A 40 11.29 18.04 19.89
CA PHE A 40 10.45 19.22 19.73
C PHE A 40 11.31 20.47 19.50
N PRO A 41 11.87 20.64 18.30
CA PRO A 41 12.69 21.80 17.99
C PRO A 41 11.84 23.08 17.97
N SER A 42 12.51 24.23 18.04
CA SER A 42 11.87 25.53 18.23
C SER A 42 10.87 25.94 17.14
N TYR A 43 10.97 25.41 15.93
CA TYR A 43 10.07 25.71 14.81
C TYR A 43 8.80 24.84 14.80
N GLU A 44 8.72 23.80 15.63
CA GLU A 44 7.58 22.88 15.69
C GLU A 44 6.70 23.11 16.93
N ALA A 45 6.48 24.38 17.29
CA ALA A 45 5.71 24.76 18.46
C ALA A 45 4.28 24.22 18.43
N GLU A 46 3.65 24.19 17.25
CA GLU A 46 2.28 23.70 17.06
C GLU A 46 2.15 22.21 17.37
N LYS A 47 3.13 21.39 16.98
CA LYS A 47 3.14 19.96 17.29
C LYS A 47 3.16 19.72 18.80
N PHE A 48 3.99 20.47 19.52
CA PHE A 48 4.03 20.36 20.99
C PHE A 48 2.75 20.90 21.64
N ALA A 49 2.16 21.98 21.12
CA ALA A 49 0.90 22.51 21.63
C ALA A 49 -0.23 21.47 21.55
N GLY A 50 -0.31 20.74 20.43
CA GLY A 50 -1.29 19.68 20.26
C GLY A 50 -1.07 18.50 21.21
N VAL A 51 0.17 18.02 21.30
CA VAL A 51 0.55 16.93 22.21
C VAL A 51 0.31 17.31 23.68
N HIS A 52 0.66 18.54 24.06
CA HIS A 52 0.41 19.05 25.41
C HIS A 52 -1.07 19.12 25.74
N ARG A 53 -1.92 19.53 24.78
CA ARG A 53 -3.36 19.62 24.98
C ARG A 53 -4.02 18.25 25.20
N VAL A 54 -3.55 17.21 24.51
CA VAL A 54 -4.16 15.88 24.57
C VAL A 54 -3.60 15.04 25.71
N PHE A 55 -2.27 15.02 25.88
CA PHE A 55 -1.61 14.14 26.84
C PHE A 55 -1.09 14.88 28.07
N GLY A 56 -0.74 16.16 27.94
CA GLY A 56 -0.03 16.92 28.98
C GLY A 56 1.48 16.67 28.98
N ALA A 57 2.27 17.69 29.35
CA ALA A 57 3.73 17.63 29.29
C ALA A 57 4.33 16.49 30.14
N SER A 58 3.83 16.28 31.36
CA SER A 58 4.36 15.27 32.28
C SER A 58 4.15 13.85 31.78
N ASN A 59 2.98 13.57 31.18
CA ASN A 59 2.70 12.25 30.62
C ASN A 59 3.57 12.00 29.39
N VAL A 60 3.78 13.00 28.54
CA VAL A 60 4.66 12.88 27.36
C VAL A 60 6.09 12.56 27.77
N ILE A 61 6.63 13.25 28.78
CA ILE A 61 7.96 12.95 29.32
C ILE A 61 8.02 11.52 29.86
N ARG A 62 7.01 11.10 30.63
CA ARG A 62 6.93 9.73 31.16
C ARG A 62 6.90 8.69 30.03
N MET A 63 6.07 8.89 29.00
CA MET A 63 5.95 7.98 27.85
C MET A 63 7.28 7.85 27.11
N ILE A 64 7.99 8.96 26.87
CA ILE A 64 9.30 8.94 26.20
C ILE A 64 10.35 8.21 27.06
N GLN A 65 10.33 8.38 28.37
CA GLN A 65 11.27 7.72 29.29
C GLN A 65 11.03 6.22 29.42
N MET A 66 9.78 5.75 29.27
CA MET A 66 9.43 4.33 29.31
C MET A 66 9.86 3.56 28.05
N VAL A 67 10.22 4.27 26.97
CA VAL A 67 10.66 3.68 25.71
C VAL A 67 12.19 3.66 25.64
N GLU A 68 12.73 2.58 25.09
CA GLU A 68 14.15 2.44 24.75
C GLU A 68 14.63 3.59 23.88
N GLU A 69 15.84 4.09 24.11
CA GLU A 69 16.37 5.29 23.44
C GLU A 69 16.35 5.20 21.92
N SER A 70 16.62 4.02 21.35
CA SER A 70 16.59 3.75 19.91
C SER A 70 15.22 3.99 19.27
N ARG A 71 14.13 3.82 20.03
CA ARG A 71 12.74 3.91 19.54
C ARG A 71 12.00 5.15 20.01
N ARG A 72 12.65 6.04 20.77
CA ARG A 72 12.01 7.26 21.28
C ARG A 72 11.54 8.19 20.17
N GLU A 73 12.29 8.27 19.06
CA GLU A 73 11.89 9.10 17.92
C GLU A 73 10.55 8.64 17.33
N ASP A 74 10.40 7.33 17.12
CA ASP A 74 9.15 6.75 16.61
C ASP A 74 8.00 6.86 17.61
N ALA A 75 8.29 6.69 18.90
CA ALA A 75 7.29 6.90 19.95
C ALA A 75 6.78 8.35 19.95
N VAL A 76 7.67 9.34 19.80
CA VAL A 76 7.24 10.75 19.71
C VAL A 76 6.43 11.00 18.45
N LYS A 77 6.81 10.44 17.29
CA LYS A 77 6.02 10.52 16.06
C LYS A 77 4.61 9.94 16.26
N ALA A 78 4.49 8.80 16.94
CA ALA A 78 3.20 8.18 17.26
C ALA A 78 2.36 9.06 18.20
N ILE A 79 2.96 9.61 19.27
CA ILE A 79 2.29 10.53 20.19
C ILE A 79 1.78 11.78 19.46
N ILE A 80 2.59 12.36 18.56
CA ILE A 80 2.19 13.51 17.74
C ILE A 80 1.02 13.14 16.82
N TYR A 81 1.09 11.98 16.17
CA TYR A 81 0.02 11.49 15.30
C TYR A 81 -1.29 11.33 16.07
N GLU A 82 -1.26 10.66 17.22
CA GLU A 82 -2.44 10.42 18.07
C GLU A 82 -3.03 11.73 18.60
N ALA A 83 -2.19 12.65 19.07
CA ALA A 83 -2.64 13.97 19.51
C ALA A 83 -3.33 14.72 18.37
N THR A 84 -2.71 14.72 17.19
CA THR A 84 -3.26 15.39 16.00
C THR A 84 -4.58 14.75 15.57
N ALA A 85 -4.69 13.42 15.63
CA ALA A 85 -5.93 12.72 15.35
C ALA A 85 -7.03 13.09 16.34
N ARG A 86 -6.72 13.14 17.65
CA ARG A 86 -7.69 13.52 18.69
C ARG A 86 -8.12 14.99 18.62
N LEU A 87 -7.27 15.88 18.12
CA LEU A 87 -7.63 17.28 17.88
C LEU A 87 -8.56 17.46 16.68
N ARG A 88 -8.40 16.63 15.64
CA ARG A 88 -9.28 16.63 14.46
C ARG A 88 -10.61 15.94 14.75
N ASP A 89 -10.58 14.85 15.48
CA ASP A 89 -11.76 14.09 15.90
C ASP A 89 -11.71 13.88 17.44
N PRO A 90 -12.41 14.75 18.20
CA PRO A 90 -12.45 14.64 19.67
C PRO A 90 -13.10 13.36 20.19
N VAL A 91 -13.95 12.72 19.38
CA VAL A 91 -14.74 11.55 19.76
C VAL A 91 -13.93 10.28 19.53
N TYR A 92 -13.49 10.03 18.29
CA TYR A 92 -12.82 8.77 17.92
C TYR A 92 -11.32 8.91 17.72
N GLY A 93 -10.79 10.10 17.47
CA GLY A 93 -9.36 10.33 17.26
C GLY A 93 -8.75 9.37 16.22
N SER A 94 -7.67 8.67 16.59
CA SER A 94 -7.05 7.66 15.72
C SER A 94 -7.89 6.40 15.53
N ALA A 95 -8.82 6.09 16.46
CA ALA A 95 -9.69 4.93 16.35
C ALA A 95 -10.66 5.04 15.16
N GLY A 96 -11.06 6.26 14.79
CA GLY A 96 -11.89 6.50 13.60
C GLY A 96 -11.18 6.07 12.31
N ALA A 97 -9.88 6.40 12.19
CA ALA A 97 -9.06 5.96 11.07
C ALA A 97 -8.89 4.43 11.05
N ILE A 98 -8.66 3.82 12.22
CA ILE A 98 -8.56 2.35 12.36
C ILE A 98 -9.85 1.69 11.88
N PHE A 99 -11.01 2.16 12.36
CA PHE A 99 -12.31 1.60 11.99
C PHE A 99 -12.57 1.73 10.48
N HIS A 100 -12.26 2.89 9.89
CA HIS A 100 -12.43 3.11 8.46
C HIS A 100 -11.58 2.13 7.64
N LEU A 101 -10.29 1.96 8.01
CA LEU A 101 -9.40 1.02 7.34
C LEU A 101 -9.86 -0.42 7.50
N GLN A 102 -10.33 -0.81 8.69
CA GLN A 102 -10.89 -2.15 8.94
C GLN A 102 -12.12 -2.41 8.08
N LYS A 103 -13.01 -1.43 7.93
CA LYS A 103 -14.17 -1.52 7.04
C LYS A 103 -13.74 -1.72 5.59
N MET A 104 -12.80 -0.91 5.10
CA MET A 104 -12.27 -1.07 3.74
C MET A 104 -11.68 -2.47 3.51
N ILE A 105 -10.89 -2.98 4.46
CA ILE A 105 -10.34 -4.34 4.38
C ILE A 105 -11.47 -5.37 4.28
N GLN A 106 -12.53 -5.21 5.08
CA GLN A 106 -13.67 -6.11 5.03
C GLN A 106 -14.39 -6.04 3.69
N ASP A 107 -14.69 -4.85 3.19
CA ASP A 107 -15.37 -4.64 1.91
C ASP A 107 -14.55 -5.25 0.77
N LEU A 108 -13.24 -5.02 0.72
CA LEU A 108 -12.35 -5.59 -0.29
C LEU A 108 -12.29 -7.13 -0.21
N LYS A 109 -12.26 -7.70 1.00
CA LYS A 109 -12.31 -9.16 1.16
C LYS A 109 -13.61 -9.74 0.62
N THR A 110 -14.75 -9.12 0.91
CA THR A 110 -16.04 -9.60 0.38
C THR A 110 -16.10 -9.55 -1.15
N GLN A 111 -15.53 -8.52 -1.77
CA GLN A 111 -15.43 -8.44 -3.23
C GLN A 111 -14.55 -9.55 -3.81
N LEU A 112 -13.39 -9.82 -3.19
CA LEU A 112 -12.50 -10.92 -3.62
C LEU A 112 -13.21 -12.27 -3.52
N ASP A 113 -13.93 -12.53 -2.43
CA ASP A 113 -14.67 -13.78 -2.26
C ASP A 113 -15.81 -13.91 -3.28
N SER A 114 -16.51 -12.82 -3.59
CA SER A 114 -17.53 -12.79 -4.65
C SER A 114 -16.95 -13.10 -6.03
N ILE A 115 -15.81 -12.50 -6.39
CA ILE A 115 -15.17 -12.75 -7.70
C ILE A 115 -14.63 -14.18 -7.76
N ARG A 116 -14.05 -14.67 -6.67
CA ARG A 116 -13.53 -16.04 -6.60
C ARG A 116 -14.64 -17.08 -6.76
N THR A 117 -15.77 -16.87 -6.09
CA THR A 117 -16.94 -17.76 -6.21
C THR A 117 -17.50 -17.75 -7.63
N GLN A 118 -17.67 -16.56 -8.24
CA GLN A 118 -18.08 -16.45 -9.64
C GLN A 118 -17.12 -17.16 -10.61
N THR A 119 -15.81 -17.03 -10.39
CA THR A 119 -14.79 -17.70 -11.21
C THR A 119 -14.91 -19.22 -11.14
N LEU A 120 -15.14 -19.78 -9.94
CA LEU A 120 -15.33 -21.23 -9.76
C LEU A 120 -16.60 -21.72 -10.48
N VAL A 121 -17.72 -20.98 -10.38
CA VAL A 121 -18.96 -21.31 -11.09
C VAL A 121 -18.75 -21.33 -12.60
N LEU A 122 -18.09 -20.32 -13.16
CA LEU A 122 -17.80 -20.25 -14.59
C LEU A 122 -16.84 -21.38 -15.03
N GLN A 123 -15.87 -21.73 -14.21
CA GLN A 123 -14.96 -22.86 -14.47
C GLN A 123 -15.71 -24.19 -14.48
N GLU A 124 -16.61 -24.41 -13.52
CA GLU A 124 -17.44 -25.61 -13.49
C GLU A 124 -18.35 -25.69 -14.71
N GLN A 125 -19.02 -24.59 -15.08
CA GLN A 125 -19.84 -24.52 -16.30
C GLN A 125 -19.03 -24.84 -17.56
N ARG A 126 -17.81 -24.29 -17.68
CA ARG A 126 -16.88 -24.62 -18.77
C ARG A 126 -16.56 -26.12 -18.79
N ASP A 127 -16.25 -26.71 -17.64
CA ASP A 127 -15.85 -28.11 -17.55
C ASP A 127 -17.02 -29.06 -17.84
N GLN A 128 -18.24 -28.70 -17.42
CA GLN A 128 -19.47 -29.40 -17.79
C GLN A 128 -19.70 -29.39 -19.31
N LEU A 129 -19.57 -28.22 -19.96
CA LEU A 129 -19.70 -28.09 -21.42
C LEU A 129 -18.64 -28.92 -22.16
N LEU A 130 -17.39 -28.88 -21.70
CA LEU A 130 -16.31 -29.70 -22.25
C LEU A 130 -16.59 -31.21 -22.09
N GLY A 131 -17.18 -31.61 -20.97
CA GLY A 131 -17.62 -32.99 -20.75
C GLY A 131 -18.69 -33.43 -21.77
N ILE A 132 -19.71 -32.60 -21.99
CA ILE A 132 -20.77 -32.87 -22.97
C ILE A 132 -20.19 -33.02 -24.38
N LEU A 133 -19.32 -32.09 -24.80
CA LEU A 133 -18.68 -32.14 -26.12
C LEU A 133 -17.89 -33.44 -26.34
N LYS A 134 -17.15 -33.90 -25.33
CA LYS A 134 -16.38 -35.16 -25.40
C LYS A 134 -17.29 -36.38 -25.54
N ASN A 135 -18.47 -36.38 -24.91
CA ASN A 135 -19.43 -37.48 -25.00
C ASN A 135 -20.12 -37.55 -26.38
N VAL A 136 -20.35 -36.42 -27.04
CA VAL A 136 -20.89 -36.37 -28.41
C VAL A 136 -19.93 -37.00 -29.43
N HIS A 137 -18.62 -36.90 -29.22
CA HIS A 137 -17.62 -37.55 -30.07
C HIS A 137 -17.47 -39.06 -29.86
N HIS A 138 -18.17 -39.67 -28.89
CA HIS A 138 -18.14 -41.13 -28.63
C HIS A 138 -19.35 -41.89 -29.21
N MET A 139 -20.38 -41.19 -29.69
CA MET A 139 -21.43 -41.80 -30.51
C MET A 139 -21.01 -41.67 -31.98
N ASP A 140 -20.53 -42.81 -32.51
CA ASP A 140 -20.06 -43.13 -33.87
C ASP A 140 -20.00 -42.02 -34.93
N PRO A 141 -18.89 -41.90 -35.70
CA PRO A 141 -19.00 -41.34 -37.04
C PRO A 141 -19.90 -42.29 -37.84
N VAL A 142 -21.12 -41.84 -38.16
CA VAL A 142 -21.97 -42.51 -39.15
C VAL A 142 -21.08 -42.77 -40.38
N SER A 143 -20.82 -44.06 -40.66
CA SER A 143 -20.05 -44.48 -41.83
C SER A 143 -20.60 -43.77 -43.07
N PRO A 144 -19.74 -43.25 -43.96
CA PRO A 144 -20.22 -42.70 -45.22
C PRO A 144 -20.96 -43.82 -45.97
N MET A 145 -22.27 -43.66 -46.17
CA MET A 145 -22.99 -44.49 -47.13
C MET A 145 -22.38 -44.24 -48.51
N ASP A 146 -21.79 -45.29 -49.09
CA ASP A 146 -21.32 -45.32 -50.47
C ASP A 146 -22.49 -45.05 -51.42
N PHE A 147 -22.62 -43.80 -51.89
CA PHE A 147 -23.47 -43.49 -53.04
C PHE A 147 -22.64 -43.57 -54.31
N PRO A 148 -23.01 -44.44 -55.28
CA PRO A 148 -22.24 -44.61 -56.50
C PRO A 148 -22.45 -43.40 -57.44
N MET A 149 -21.33 -42.81 -57.84
CA MET A 149 -21.02 -42.29 -59.17
C MET A 149 -22.13 -41.52 -59.91
N PHE A 150 -22.06 -40.18 -59.86
CA PHE A 150 -22.37 -39.37 -61.05
C PHE A 150 -21.28 -38.33 -61.25
N GLY A 151 -20.61 -38.43 -62.39
CA GLY A 151 -19.40 -37.69 -62.69
C GLY A 151 -19.62 -36.22 -63.05
N ALA A 152 -18.54 -35.48 -62.79
CA ALA A 152 -18.01 -34.34 -63.53
C ALA A 152 -18.65 -32.94 -63.38
N ALA A 153 -17.73 -32.05 -62.95
CA ALA A 153 -17.49 -30.68 -63.41
C ALA A 153 -18.10 -29.54 -62.58
N GLY A 154 -17.21 -28.81 -61.90
CA GLY A 154 -17.52 -27.52 -61.28
C GLY A 154 -16.45 -27.12 -60.27
N SER A 155 -15.38 -26.50 -60.75
CA SER A 155 -14.33 -25.85 -59.95
C SER A 155 -14.90 -24.91 -58.91
N LEU A 156 -14.40 -24.95 -57.68
CA LEU A 156 -14.20 -23.79 -56.79
C LEU A 156 -13.21 -24.20 -55.69
N SER A 157 -12.14 -23.42 -55.58
CA SER A 157 -11.02 -23.57 -54.66
C SER A 157 -11.44 -23.42 -53.20
N ASN A 158 -11.21 -24.44 -52.38
CA ASN A 158 -11.21 -24.29 -50.93
C ASN A 158 -9.82 -23.83 -50.46
N GLY A 159 -9.57 -22.53 -50.57
CA GLY A 159 -8.52 -21.83 -49.83
C GLY A 159 -9.20 -20.92 -48.80
N ASP A 160 -8.64 -20.89 -47.59
CA ASP A 160 -8.86 -19.89 -46.53
C ASP A 160 -9.96 -20.19 -45.49
N ILE A 161 -9.84 -21.33 -44.81
CA ILE A 161 -10.12 -21.37 -43.37
C ILE A 161 -8.84 -20.92 -42.64
N LEU A 162 -8.87 -19.70 -42.11
CA LEU A 162 -7.78 -19.14 -41.31
C LEU A 162 -7.58 -20.01 -40.06
N ARG A 163 -6.43 -20.67 -39.99
CA ARG A 163 -5.88 -21.26 -38.77
C ARG A 163 -5.61 -20.12 -37.78
N TYR A 164 -6.31 -20.13 -36.65
CA TYR A 164 -5.91 -19.33 -35.49
C TYR A 164 -4.69 -19.99 -34.84
N ASP A 165 -3.54 -19.31 -34.92
CA ASP A 165 -2.29 -19.68 -34.26
C ASP A 165 -2.23 -19.05 -32.86
N PRO A 166 -2.18 -19.84 -31.76
CA PRO A 166 -2.16 -19.33 -30.40
C PRO A 166 -0.85 -18.63 -29.98
N SER A 167 0.16 -18.55 -30.85
CA SER A 167 1.50 -18.07 -30.50
C SER A 167 1.82 -16.63 -30.91
N THR A 168 0.93 -15.93 -31.61
CA THR A 168 1.15 -14.53 -32.00
C THR A 168 0.31 -13.59 -31.13
N PHE A 169 0.85 -13.18 -29.99
CA PHE A 169 0.30 -12.06 -29.21
C PHE A 169 0.65 -10.74 -29.93
N PRO A 170 -0.34 -9.92 -30.34
CA PRO A 170 -0.05 -8.58 -30.86
C PRO A 170 0.39 -7.70 -29.69
N LEU A 171 1.71 -7.51 -29.56
CA LEU A 171 2.32 -6.37 -28.90
C LEU A 171 2.03 -5.15 -29.77
N ASP A 172 0.88 -4.53 -29.56
CA ASP A 172 0.65 -3.09 -29.75
C ASP A 172 -0.80 -2.80 -29.31
N CYS A 173 -0.95 -2.51 -28.03
CA CYS A 173 -2.13 -1.87 -27.49
C CYS A 173 -1.63 -0.61 -26.78
N ASP A 174 -1.57 0.48 -27.54
CA ASP A 174 -1.41 1.84 -27.04
C ASP A 174 -2.62 2.20 -26.15
N TRP A 175 -2.51 1.91 -24.85
CA TRP A 175 -3.37 2.50 -23.84
C TRP A 175 -2.67 3.75 -23.29
N THR A 176 -2.82 4.87 -23.99
CA THR A 176 -2.43 6.19 -23.49
C THR A 176 -3.55 6.77 -22.62
N TRP A 177 -3.18 7.17 -21.40
CA TRP A 177 -3.98 7.99 -20.47
C TRP A 177 -3.69 9.48 -20.71
#